data_AF-A0A932ELG4-F1
#
_entry.id   AF-A0A932ELG4-F1
#
_cell.length_a   1.000
_cell.length_b   1.000
_cell.length_c   1.000
_cell.angle_alpha   90.00
_cell.angle_beta   90.00
_cell.angle_gamma   90.00
#
_symmetry.space_group_name_H-M   'P 1'
#
loop_
_entity.id
_entity.type
_entity.pdbx_description
1 polymer ?
#
loop_
_entity_poly.entity_id
_entity_poly.type
_entity_poly.pdbx_seq_one_letter_code
_entity_poly.pdbx_strand_id
1 'polypeptide(L)'
;MLHPFTKTPVLFIAFLALGILFSAQTHAQKETLKAEKTLSMRLATGISETLNFDFSPGNIALGDPKVLRFQVDRENRKMILVPLAVGKTSLDVYDQAGVLKRRYVLTVVISDLAKTARELQDLLGEVEGIRIKIFGRKILIDGEILLPSDLNRIVTVVNQYPKEEVGIIATLSPVAQKIIAEKIQEDIHKMGFKEVTTRAVNQRFLIEGEVPRGPDADPDRNAVIAIETAKTYVPDVFITTAEKEGVIKRPEGGPPVVVNLLIIKPKPSAEPAKMVRIVTHYVELNKNYAKNFSFNWTPGIRDTSNIELKGGKLATTVTATLDSLIPKLNNATTHGHARVLESSSLIVQDNEEGTLNNAIQIPITVFQTSSGGTQQATEYVDVGLLMKIKPTALQESSAMRVDVEFQLKTVLGFNERGIPSIGQNKINTVLIVGSGESAAIGGLVTNNMLTNYNKLPEGTTSQNFLFNLYRSKSFQNNKSQFVLFVTPEIIKSAAEGSEELKRKFRVK
;
A
#
# COMPACT_ATOMS: atom_id res chain seq x y z
N MET A 1 85.98 -71.42 7.48
CA MET A 1 86.98 -70.34 7.67
C MET A 1 87.15 -69.57 6.37
N LEU A 2 87.60 -68.31 6.45
CA LEU A 2 88.29 -67.47 5.43
C LEU A 2 88.08 -67.71 3.90
N HIS A 3 87.77 -66.59 3.22
CA HIS A 3 88.01 -66.29 1.79
C HIS A 3 89.53 -66.28 1.44
N PRO A 4 90.01 -66.05 0.19
CA PRO A 4 89.35 -65.60 -1.07
C PRO A 4 89.50 -66.67 -2.21
N PHE A 5 89.56 -66.47 -3.54
CA PHE A 5 89.80 -65.34 -4.49
C PHE A 5 89.15 -65.70 -5.87
N THR A 6 88.90 -64.78 -6.82
CA THR A 6 89.89 -64.18 -7.74
C THR A 6 89.27 -63.10 -8.66
N LYS A 7 90.05 -62.03 -8.98
CA LYS A 7 90.23 -61.26 -10.26
C LYS A 7 88.99 -60.94 -11.16
N THR A 8 88.83 -59.79 -11.82
CA THR A 8 89.75 -58.89 -12.57
C THR A 8 89.13 -57.46 -12.73
N PRO A 9 89.82 -56.38 -13.21
CA PRO A 9 89.47 -54.97 -12.94
C PRO A 9 89.18 -54.06 -14.18
N VAL A 10 89.26 -52.72 -13.98
CA VAL A 10 89.29 -51.54 -14.93
C VAL A 10 87.98 -50.71 -15.02
N LEU A 11 87.91 -49.36 -14.95
CA LEU A 11 88.76 -48.31 -14.30
C LEU A 11 88.07 -46.91 -14.35
N PHE A 12 88.06 -46.13 -13.24
CA PHE A 12 88.28 -44.64 -13.15
C PHE A 12 87.32 -43.62 -13.88
N ILE A 13 87.13 -42.33 -13.49
CA ILE A 13 87.61 -41.42 -12.40
C ILE A 13 86.40 -40.64 -11.76
N ALA A 14 86.54 -40.24 -10.49
CA ALA A 14 85.64 -39.40 -9.69
C ALA A 14 85.72 -37.87 -9.94
N PHE A 15 84.93 -37.05 -9.22
CA PHE A 15 85.46 -36.13 -8.19
C PHE A 15 84.39 -35.67 -7.16
N LEU A 16 84.69 -34.66 -6.33
CA LEU A 16 84.24 -34.52 -4.93
C LEU A 16 83.64 -33.13 -4.58
N ALA A 17 82.50 -33.11 -3.85
CA ALA A 17 81.95 -32.00 -3.03
C ALA A 17 81.63 -30.64 -3.75
N LEU A 18 80.94 -29.64 -3.19
CA LEU A 18 80.48 -29.37 -1.81
C LEU A 18 79.24 -28.41 -1.80
N GLY A 19 78.27 -28.62 -0.90
CA GLY A 19 77.63 -27.52 -0.14
C GLY A 19 76.22 -26.96 -0.49
N ILE A 20 75.51 -26.60 0.59
CA ILE A 20 74.49 -25.51 0.75
C ILE A 20 73.04 -25.78 0.27
N LEU A 21 72.08 -25.18 0.99
CA LEU A 21 70.63 -25.33 0.85
C LEU A 21 70.02 -24.35 -0.18
N PHE A 22 68.96 -24.76 -0.88
CA PHE A 22 67.67 -24.04 -0.83
C PHE A 22 66.48 -24.93 -1.28
N SER A 23 65.26 -24.38 -1.27
CA SER A 23 63.98 -25.10 -1.32
C SER A 23 63.33 -25.20 -2.71
N ALA A 24 62.50 -26.23 -2.89
CA ALA A 24 61.33 -26.22 -3.78
C ALA A 24 60.24 -27.16 -3.23
N GLN A 25 59.00 -26.69 -3.13
CA GLN A 25 57.82 -27.52 -2.88
C GLN A 25 57.14 -27.86 -4.21
N THR A 26 56.60 -29.07 -4.36
CA THR A 26 55.48 -29.27 -5.32
C THR A 26 54.49 -30.34 -4.86
N HIS A 27 53.34 -29.88 -4.35
CA HIS A 27 52.01 -30.50 -4.39
C HIS A 27 51.89 -32.04 -4.34
N ALA A 28 51.56 -32.58 -3.17
CA ALA A 28 50.89 -33.86 -3.04
C ALA A 28 49.37 -33.69 -3.26
N GLN A 29 48.81 -34.29 -4.32
CA GLN A 29 47.37 -34.26 -4.58
C GLN A 29 46.64 -35.26 -3.67
N LYS A 30 45.88 -34.75 -2.70
CA LYS A 30 45.19 -35.55 -1.68
C LYS A 30 43.73 -35.75 -2.08
N GLU A 31 43.40 -36.89 -2.66
CA GLU A 31 42.03 -37.24 -3.02
C GLU A 31 41.12 -37.25 -1.78
N THR A 32 39.93 -36.65 -1.92
CA THR A 32 38.95 -36.52 -0.84
C THR A 32 37.85 -37.58 -0.99
N LEU A 33 38.00 -38.68 -0.24
CA LEU A 33 36.98 -39.72 -0.12
C LEU A 33 35.66 -39.12 0.38
N LYS A 34 34.61 -39.20 -0.44
CA LYS A 34 33.23 -38.84 -0.03
C LYS A 34 32.71 -39.90 0.94
N ALA A 35 32.13 -39.46 2.05
CA ALA A 35 31.66 -40.35 3.11
C ALA A 35 30.52 -41.29 2.64
N GLU A 36 30.60 -42.56 3.04
CA GLU A 36 29.59 -43.58 2.75
C GLU A 36 28.27 -43.32 3.49
N LYS A 37 27.12 -43.45 2.82
CA LYS A 37 25.82 -43.27 3.45
C LYS A 37 25.18 -44.62 3.79
N THR A 38 25.17 -44.97 5.07
CA THR A 38 24.40 -46.11 5.60
C THR A 38 22.94 -45.69 5.88
N LEU A 39 21.98 -46.52 5.49
CA LEU A 39 20.53 -46.26 5.57
C LEU A 39 19.82 -47.48 6.17
N SER A 40 19.02 -47.29 7.21
CA SER A 40 18.13 -48.34 7.74
C SER A 40 16.78 -48.30 7.03
N MET A 41 16.19 -49.47 6.74
CA MET A 41 14.91 -49.60 6.05
C MET A 41 14.19 -50.89 6.47
N ARG A 42 12.85 -50.81 6.56
CA ARG A 42 11.98 -51.94 6.93
C ARG A 42 11.09 -52.27 5.73
N LEU A 43 10.95 -53.56 5.45
CA LEU A 43 10.27 -54.11 4.26
C LEU A 43 9.29 -55.21 4.69
N ALA A 44 8.33 -55.56 3.83
CA ALA A 44 7.35 -56.60 4.09
C ALA A 44 7.36 -57.69 3.01
N THR A 45 7.23 -58.96 3.41
CA THR A 45 7.24 -60.12 2.49
C THR A 45 6.17 -59.98 1.41
N GLY A 46 6.55 -60.13 0.14
CA GLY A 46 5.63 -60.07 -1.00
C GLY A 46 5.30 -58.65 -1.53
N ILE A 47 5.80 -57.60 -0.87
CA ILE A 47 5.64 -56.20 -1.30
C ILE A 47 6.97 -55.69 -1.83
N SER A 48 6.99 -55.30 -3.11
CA SER A 48 8.21 -54.88 -3.80
C SER A 48 8.45 -53.38 -3.69
N GLU A 49 9.65 -53.00 -3.27
CA GLU A 49 10.04 -51.61 -2.97
C GLU A 49 11.01 -51.08 -4.04
N THR A 50 10.85 -49.83 -4.50
CA THR A 50 11.69 -49.30 -5.60
C THR A 50 12.63 -48.19 -5.14
N LEU A 51 13.93 -48.51 -5.07
CA LEU A 51 14.99 -47.55 -4.83
C LEU A 51 15.31 -46.76 -6.10
N ASN A 52 15.44 -45.43 -5.98
CA ASN A 52 15.92 -44.55 -7.04
C ASN A 52 17.31 -43.99 -6.66
N PHE A 53 18.21 -43.86 -7.64
CA PHE A 53 19.59 -43.45 -7.44
C PHE A 53 19.95 -42.17 -8.22
N ASP A 54 20.72 -41.31 -7.55
CA ASP A 54 21.37 -40.11 -8.04
C ASP A 54 22.65 -40.39 -8.85
N PHE A 55 23.02 -41.66 -8.97
CA PHE A 55 24.15 -42.19 -9.73
C PHE A 55 23.72 -43.48 -10.46
N SER A 56 24.43 -43.87 -11.52
CA SER A 56 24.15 -45.12 -12.22
C SER A 56 24.67 -46.33 -11.42
N PRO A 57 23.80 -47.26 -10.98
CA PRO A 57 24.22 -48.41 -10.15
C PRO A 57 25.07 -49.40 -10.96
N GLY A 58 26.24 -49.75 -10.44
CA GLY A 58 27.19 -50.69 -11.03
C GLY A 58 26.98 -52.11 -10.53
N ASN A 59 27.89 -52.56 -9.66
CA ASN A 59 27.75 -53.82 -8.93
C ASN A 59 26.86 -53.64 -7.68
N ILE A 60 26.14 -54.70 -7.29
CA ILE A 60 25.30 -54.74 -6.11
C ILE A 60 25.67 -56.00 -5.30
N ALA A 61 26.04 -55.83 -4.03
CA ALA A 61 26.25 -56.94 -3.11
C ALA A 61 25.05 -57.06 -2.14
N LEU A 62 24.61 -58.29 -1.89
CA LEU A 62 23.48 -58.61 -1.00
C LEU A 62 23.93 -59.64 0.03
N GLY A 63 23.67 -59.38 1.31
CA GLY A 63 24.09 -60.24 2.42
C GLY A 63 23.39 -61.60 2.45
N ASP A 64 22.06 -61.60 2.60
CA ASP A 64 21.24 -62.82 2.54
C ASP A 64 20.23 -62.76 1.36
N PRO A 65 20.40 -63.59 0.32
CA PRO A 65 19.49 -63.70 -0.83
C PRO A 65 18.23 -64.56 -0.57
N LYS A 66 18.10 -65.21 0.59
CA LYS A 66 16.86 -65.90 1.00
C LYS A 66 15.84 -64.92 1.59
N VAL A 67 16.33 -63.83 2.19
CA VAL A 67 15.50 -62.75 2.77
C VAL A 67 14.98 -61.80 1.68
N LEU A 68 15.77 -61.56 0.63
CA LEU A 68 15.51 -60.55 -0.39
C LEU A 68 16.03 -60.98 -1.76
N ARG A 69 15.35 -60.55 -2.83
CA ARG A 69 15.89 -60.52 -4.21
C ARG A 69 15.87 -59.06 -4.70
N PHE A 70 16.69 -58.72 -5.69
CA PHE A 70 16.61 -57.43 -6.38
C PHE A 70 16.66 -57.57 -7.91
N GLN A 71 16.24 -56.52 -8.61
CA GLN A 71 16.41 -56.32 -10.04
C GLN A 71 16.88 -54.87 -10.27
N VAL A 72 17.92 -54.67 -11.09
CA VAL A 72 18.52 -53.35 -11.35
C VAL A 72 18.16 -52.87 -12.75
N ASP A 73 17.58 -51.68 -12.83
CA ASP A 73 17.45 -50.91 -14.06
C ASP A 73 18.54 -49.84 -14.07
N ARG A 74 19.56 -50.05 -14.91
CA ARG A 74 20.73 -49.16 -14.98
C ARG A 74 20.47 -47.90 -15.81
N GLU A 75 19.53 -47.93 -16.73
CA GLU A 75 19.20 -46.80 -17.61
C GLU A 75 18.38 -45.76 -16.85
N ASN A 76 17.31 -46.20 -16.18
CA ASN A 76 16.47 -45.35 -15.35
C ASN A 76 17.04 -45.11 -13.94
N ARG A 77 18.19 -45.73 -13.60
CA ARG A 77 18.87 -45.67 -12.30
C ARG A 77 17.96 -46.09 -11.13
N LYS A 78 17.31 -47.24 -11.27
CA LYS A 78 16.39 -47.81 -10.29
C LYS A 78 16.81 -49.21 -9.84
N MET A 79 16.35 -49.62 -8.68
CA MET A 79 16.40 -51.02 -8.25
C MET A 79 15.09 -51.41 -7.58
N ILE A 80 14.47 -52.47 -8.06
CA ILE A 80 13.29 -53.08 -7.43
C ILE A 80 13.79 -54.14 -6.45
N LEU A 81 13.44 -54.00 -5.18
CA LEU A 81 13.65 -54.97 -4.12
C LEU A 81 12.40 -55.86 -3.99
N VAL A 82 12.59 -57.15 -3.76
CA VAL A 82 11.53 -58.16 -3.64
C VAL A 82 11.79 -58.97 -2.37
N PRO A 83 11.14 -58.64 -1.24
CA PRO A 83 11.32 -59.34 0.04
C PRO A 83 10.67 -60.72 0.00
N LEU A 84 11.48 -61.75 0.22
CA LEU A 84 11.10 -63.16 0.06
C LEU A 84 10.75 -63.83 1.39
N ALA A 85 11.50 -63.53 2.46
CA ALA A 85 11.34 -64.15 3.77
C ALA A 85 11.66 -63.17 4.91
N VAL A 86 11.12 -63.45 6.10
CA VAL A 86 11.36 -62.68 7.32
C VAL A 86 12.84 -62.78 7.71
N GLY A 87 13.47 -61.66 8.08
CA GLY A 87 14.86 -61.66 8.51
C GLY A 87 15.52 -60.29 8.49
N LYS A 88 16.84 -60.27 8.65
CA LYS A 88 17.69 -59.09 8.43
C LYS A 88 18.70 -59.39 7.33
N THR A 89 18.94 -58.43 6.46
CA THR A 89 19.89 -58.53 5.34
C THR A 89 20.50 -57.15 5.06
N SER A 90 21.55 -57.08 4.25
CA SER A 90 22.21 -55.82 3.87
C SER A 90 22.41 -55.74 2.37
N LEU A 91 22.33 -54.53 1.81
CA LEU A 91 22.44 -54.27 0.38
C LEU A 91 23.44 -53.13 0.13
N ASP A 92 24.58 -53.45 -0.46
CA ASP A 92 25.66 -52.52 -0.78
C ASP A 92 25.62 -52.17 -2.28
N VAL A 93 25.49 -50.88 -2.56
CA VAL A 93 25.25 -50.34 -3.91
C VAL A 93 26.47 -49.52 -4.34
N TYR A 94 27.18 -50.04 -5.34
CA TYR A 94 28.36 -49.42 -5.94
C TYR A 94 27.96 -48.64 -7.20
N ASP A 95 28.80 -47.70 -7.64
CA ASP A 95 28.68 -47.07 -8.96
C ASP A 95 29.38 -47.89 -10.07
N GLN A 96 29.33 -47.38 -11.30
CA GLN A 96 30.00 -47.97 -12.47
C GLN A 96 31.54 -47.95 -12.38
N ALA A 97 32.13 -47.17 -11.47
CA ALA A 97 33.57 -47.15 -11.20
C ALA A 97 33.97 -48.11 -10.05
N GLY A 98 33.02 -48.88 -9.50
CA GLY A 98 33.27 -49.82 -8.41
C GLY A 98 33.36 -49.17 -7.02
N VAL A 99 33.00 -47.88 -6.88
CA VAL A 99 33.05 -47.16 -5.60
C VAL A 99 31.71 -47.32 -4.89
N LEU A 100 31.74 -47.80 -3.63
CA LEU A 100 30.55 -47.92 -2.78
C LEU A 100 29.91 -46.53 -2.56
N LYS A 101 28.60 -46.43 -2.79
CA LYS A 101 27.85 -45.17 -2.62
C LYS A 101 26.83 -45.22 -1.50
N ARG A 102 26.12 -46.34 -1.36
CA ARG A 102 25.08 -46.53 -0.33
C ARG A 102 25.15 -47.95 0.24
N ARG A 103 24.97 -48.06 1.55
CA ARG A 103 24.78 -49.31 2.28
C ARG A 103 23.39 -49.28 2.92
N TYR A 104 22.57 -50.29 2.65
CA TYR A 104 21.26 -50.42 3.28
C TYR A 104 21.27 -51.57 4.30
N VAL A 105 20.70 -51.32 5.48
CA VAL A 105 20.44 -52.33 6.51
C VAL A 105 18.94 -52.59 6.53
N LEU A 106 18.54 -53.78 6.08
CA LEU A 106 17.17 -54.12 5.72
C LEU A 106 16.59 -55.11 6.73
N THR A 107 15.37 -54.84 7.23
CA THR A 107 14.61 -55.78 8.08
C THR A 107 13.29 -56.13 7.41
N VAL A 108 13.09 -57.40 7.10
CA VAL A 108 11.88 -57.92 6.44
C VAL A 108 10.94 -58.57 7.48
N VAL A 109 9.65 -58.24 7.41
CA VAL A 109 8.58 -58.80 8.27
C VAL A 109 7.44 -59.40 7.45
N ILE A 110 6.58 -60.22 8.08
CA ILE A 110 5.36 -60.74 7.43
C ILE A 110 4.37 -59.59 7.19
N SER A 111 3.83 -59.48 5.97
CA SER A 111 2.62 -58.68 5.72
C SER A 111 1.39 -59.55 5.98
N ASP A 112 0.69 -59.29 7.08
CA ASP A 112 -0.60 -59.91 7.40
C ASP A 112 -1.73 -58.92 7.12
N LEU A 113 -2.12 -58.81 5.85
CA LEU A 113 -3.22 -57.96 5.41
C LEU A 113 -4.57 -58.32 6.08
N ALA A 114 -4.74 -59.56 6.58
CA ALA A 114 -5.94 -59.94 7.31
C ALA A 114 -5.93 -59.40 8.75
N LYS A 115 -4.77 -59.31 9.40
CA LYS A 115 -4.60 -58.59 10.67
C LYS A 115 -4.76 -57.08 10.48
N THR A 116 -4.10 -56.49 9.50
CA THR A 116 -4.25 -55.05 9.20
C THR A 116 -5.70 -54.69 8.84
N ALA A 117 -6.42 -55.54 8.10
CA ALA A 117 -7.84 -55.31 7.80
C ALA A 117 -8.74 -55.40 9.04
N ARG A 118 -8.43 -56.27 10.02
CA ARG A 118 -9.12 -56.31 11.31
C ARG A 118 -8.83 -55.06 12.14
N GLU A 119 -7.57 -54.65 12.27
CA GLU A 119 -7.21 -53.40 12.97
C GLU A 119 -7.91 -52.17 12.38
N LEU A 120 -7.98 -52.06 11.05
CA LEU A 120 -8.75 -51.01 10.38
C LEU A 120 -10.26 -51.11 10.67
N GLN A 121 -10.81 -52.33 10.74
CA GLN A 121 -12.22 -52.57 11.05
C GLN A 121 -12.57 -52.27 12.51
N ASP A 122 -11.64 -52.49 13.43
CA ASP A 122 -11.77 -52.13 14.85
C ASP A 122 -11.67 -50.60 15.04
N LEU A 123 -10.78 -49.93 14.30
CA LEU A 123 -10.57 -48.47 14.38
C LEU A 123 -11.63 -47.63 13.65
N LEU A 124 -12.24 -48.17 12.59
CA LEU A 124 -13.17 -47.45 11.70
C LEU A 124 -14.57 -48.08 11.60
N GLY A 125 -14.85 -49.17 12.32
CA GLY A 125 -16.15 -49.87 12.26
C GLY A 125 -17.36 -49.07 12.77
N GLU A 126 -17.12 -47.98 13.49
CA GLU A 126 -18.15 -47.01 13.89
C GLU A 126 -18.55 -46.04 12.77
N VAL A 127 -17.79 -45.97 11.67
CA VAL A 127 -18.06 -45.05 10.56
C VAL A 127 -19.14 -45.64 9.65
N GLU A 128 -20.26 -44.94 9.53
CA GLU A 128 -21.36 -45.38 8.67
C GLU A 128 -21.03 -45.27 7.17
N GLY A 129 -21.54 -46.23 6.39
CA GLY A 129 -21.50 -46.22 4.92
C GLY A 129 -20.21 -46.72 4.27
N ILE A 130 -19.13 -46.95 5.03
CA ILE A 130 -17.88 -47.56 4.52
C ILE A 130 -17.82 -49.08 4.66
N ARG A 131 -16.91 -49.70 3.90
CA ARG A 131 -16.60 -51.13 3.85
C ARG A 131 -15.10 -51.33 3.67
N ILE A 132 -14.50 -52.20 4.47
CA ILE A 132 -13.08 -52.56 4.34
C ILE A 132 -12.99 -53.90 3.58
N LYS A 133 -12.23 -53.93 2.49
CA LYS A 133 -12.09 -55.10 1.61
C LYS A 133 -10.62 -55.36 1.27
N ILE A 134 -10.19 -56.62 1.31
CA ILE A 134 -8.88 -57.01 0.77
C ILE A 134 -9.02 -57.25 -0.74
N PHE A 135 -8.22 -56.55 -1.54
CA PHE A 135 -8.20 -56.66 -3.00
C PHE A 135 -6.77 -56.91 -3.49
N GLY A 136 -6.49 -58.15 -3.87
CA GLY A 136 -5.16 -58.59 -4.29
C GLY A 136 -4.13 -58.50 -3.16
N ARG A 137 -3.28 -57.47 -3.20
CA ARG A 137 -2.27 -57.17 -2.15
C ARG A 137 -2.51 -55.85 -1.42
N LYS A 138 -3.71 -55.26 -1.56
CA LYS A 138 -4.11 -54.03 -0.87
C LYS A 138 -5.37 -54.23 -0.03
N ILE A 139 -5.55 -53.34 0.94
CA ILE A 139 -6.79 -53.13 1.67
C ILE A 139 -7.42 -51.84 1.12
N LEU A 140 -8.67 -51.92 0.70
CA LEU A 140 -9.44 -50.80 0.14
C LEU A 140 -10.59 -50.44 1.07
N ILE A 141 -10.72 -49.15 1.38
CA ILE A 141 -11.87 -48.57 2.08
C ILE A 141 -12.81 -47.98 1.03
N ASP A 142 -13.98 -48.58 0.90
CA ASP A 142 -14.98 -48.39 -0.17
C ASP A 142 -16.32 -47.96 0.43
N GLY A 143 -17.07 -47.05 -0.20
CA GLY A 143 -18.41 -46.65 0.26
C GLY A 143 -18.72 -45.16 0.12
N GLU A 144 -19.81 -44.75 0.77
CA GLU A 144 -20.23 -43.34 0.86
C GLU A 144 -20.23 -42.88 2.31
N ILE A 145 -19.42 -41.86 2.60
CA ILE A 145 -19.25 -41.32 3.95
C ILE A 145 -20.41 -40.34 4.24
N LEU A 146 -21.14 -40.58 5.33
CA LEU A 146 -22.30 -39.78 5.73
C LEU A 146 -21.93 -38.54 6.57
N LEU A 147 -20.84 -38.61 7.35
CA LEU A 147 -20.43 -37.56 8.29
C LEU A 147 -19.06 -36.96 7.91
N PRO A 148 -18.92 -35.63 7.83
CA PRO A 148 -17.63 -34.99 7.51
C PRO A 148 -16.52 -35.25 8.55
N SER A 149 -16.88 -35.47 9.81
CA SER A 149 -15.97 -35.89 10.89
C SER A 149 -15.23 -37.18 10.54
N ASP A 150 -15.94 -38.09 9.89
CA ASP A 150 -15.49 -39.47 9.73
C ASP A 150 -14.53 -39.60 8.56
N LEU A 151 -14.65 -38.73 7.56
CA LEU A 151 -13.63 -38.57 6.52
C LEU A 151 -12.28 -38.22 7.18
N ASN A 152 -12.24 -37.26 8.10
CA ASN A 152 -11.02 -36.91 8.81
C ASN A 152 -10.51 -38.09 9.66
N ARG A 153 -11.38 -38.83 10.35
CA ARG A 153 -11.03 -40.05 11.11
C ARG A 153 -10.40 -41.12 10.22
N ILE A 154 -11.04 -41.48 9.10
CA ILE A 154 -10.52 -42.45 8.10
C ILE A 154 -9.14 -42.00 7.62
N VAL A 155 -8.99 -40.74 7.24
CA VAL A 155 -7.75 -40.17 6.69
C VAL A 155 -6.62 -40.18 7.72
N THR A 156 -6.89 -39.83 8.97
CA THR A 156 -5.92 -39.87 10.08
C THR A 156 -5.48 -41.31 10.38
N VAL A 157 -6.38 -42.30 10.32
CA VAL A 157 -6.04 -43.72 10.54
C VAL A 157 -5.26 -44.29 9.35
N VAL A 158 -5.73 -44.11 8.11
CA VAL A 158 -5.10 -44.67 6.91
C VAL A 158 -3.69 -44.14 6.69
N ASN A 159 -3.41 -42.86 6.99
CA ASN A 159 -2.06 -42.29 6.86
C ASN A 159 -1.03 -42.89 7.85
N GLN A 160 -1.43 -43.74 8.81
CA GLN A 160 -0.50 -44.48 9.66
C GLN A 160 0.03 -45.77 8.99
N TYR A 161 -0.62 -46.22 7.90
CA TYR A 161 -0.28 -47.42 7.17
C TYR A 161 0.42 -47.10 5.82
N PRO A 162 1.20 -48.02 5.22
CA PRO A 162 1.81 -47.82 3.91
C PRO A 162 0.75 -47.57 2.82
N LYS A 163 0.97 -46.59 1.94
CA LYS A 163 0.05 -46.26 0.81
C LYS A 163 0.07 -47.35 -0.28
N GLU A 164 1.09 -48.20 -0.18
CA GLU A 164 1.31 -49.41 -0.94
C GLU A 164 0.41 -50.56 -0.42
N GLU A 165 0.04 -50.56 0.87
CA GLU A 165 -0.84 -51.56 1.51
C GLU A 165 -2.30 -51.09 1.61
N VAL A 166 -2.57 -49.85 2.01
CA VAL A 166 -3.93 -49.35 2.30
C VAL A 166 -4.30 -48.19 1.37
N GLY A 167 -5.55 -48.18 0.88
CA GLY A 167 -6.08 -47.12 0.02
C GLY A 167 -7.55 -46.79 0.31
N ILE A 168 -7.94 -45.56 0.03
CA ILE A 168 -9.32 -45.08 0.14
C ILE A 168 -9.86 -44.91 -1.28
N ILE A 169 -11.02 -45.50 -1.56
CA ILE A 169 -11.86 -45.24 -2.75
C ILE A 169 -13.28 -44.79 -2.37
N ALA A 170 -13.57 -44.70 -1.07
CA ALA A 170 -14.81 -44.12 -0.54
C ALA A 170 -14.91 -42.62 -0.87
N THR A 171 -16.14 -42.14 -1.03
CA THR A 171 -16.46 -40.75 -1.40
C THR A 171 -17.41 -40.12 -0.39
N LEU A 172 -17.48 -38.79 -0.31
CA LEU A 172 -18.51 -38.12 0.49
C LEU A 172 -19.90 -38.33 -0.15
N SER A 173 -20.89 -38.72 0.63
CA SER A 173 -22.29 -38.79 0.18
C SER A 173 -22.80 -37.41 -0.29
N PRO A 174 -23.80 -37.33 -1.18
CA PRO A 174 -24.35 -36.04 -1.64
C PRO A 174 -24.88 -35.16 -0.49
N VAL A 175 -25.39 -35.78 0.58
CA VAL A 175 -25.86 -35.07 1.79
C VAL A 175 -24.68 -34.48 2.56
N ALA A 176 -23.61 -35.24 2.79
CA ALA A 176 -22.39 -34.74 3.44
C ALA A 176 -21.76 -33.60 2.64
N GLN A 177 -21.67 -33.73 1.30
CA GLN A 177 -21.18 -32.66 0.42
C GLN A 177 -22.04 -31.40 0.55
N LYS A 178 -23.38 -31.51 0.60
CA LYS A 178 -24.26 -30.35 0.78
C LYS A 178 -24.00 -29.66 2.12
N ILE A 179 -23.94 -30.42 3.22
CA ILE A 179 -23.71 -29.87 4.57
C ILE A 179 -22.36 -29.14 4.67
N ILE A 180 -21.29 -29.71 4.07
CA ILE A 180 -19.98 -29.05 4.02
C ILE A 180 -20.05 -27.74 3.22
N ALA A 181 -20.75 -27.72 2.08
CA ALA A 181 -20.91 -26.50 1.27
C ALA A 181 -21.65 -25.39 2.03
N GLU A 182 -22.77 -25.73 2.70
CA GLU A 182 -23.53 -24.79 3.55
C GLU A 182 -22.66 -24.27 4.71
N LYS A 183 -21.86 -25.13 5.34
CA LYS A 183 -20.97 -24.80 6.46
C LYS A 183 -19.79 -23.90 6.05
N ILE A 184 -19.20 -24.12 4.87
CA ILE A 184 -18.19 -23.23 4.27
C ILE A 184 -18.79 -21.85 4.02
N GLN A 185 -19.97 -21.79 3.40
CA GLN A 185 -20.65 -20.52 3.10
C GLN A 185 -20.98 -19.74 4.38
N GLU A 186 -21.49 -20.42 5.42
CA GLU A 186 -21.84 -19.80 6.71
C GLU A 186 -20.65 -19.07 7.36
N ASP A 187 -19.46 -19.69 7.35
CA ASP A 187 -18.28 -19.09 7.97
C ASP A 187 -17.63 -18.00 7.09
N ILE A 188 -17.67 -18.15 5.75
CA ILE A 188 -17.30 -17.07 4.81
C ILE A 188 -18.23 -15.85 4.98
N HIS A 189 -19.53 -16.06 5.22
CA HIS A 189 -20.49 -15.00 5.52
C HIS A 189 -20.20 -14.28 6.84
N LYS A 190 -19.77 -15.02 7.89
CA LYS A 190 -19.34 -14.44 9.17
C LYS A 190 -18.10 -13.56 9.06
N MET A 191 -17.23 -13.83 8.09
CA MET A 191 -16.08 -12.96 7.76
C MET A 191 -16.48 -11.68 7.00
N GLY A 192 -17.77 -11.52 6.66
CA GLY A 192 -18.33 -10.35 5.99
C GLY A 192 -18.52 -10.52 4.47
N PHE A 193 -18.11 -11.65 3.89
CA PHE A 193 -18.18 -11.90 2.45
C PHE A 193 -19.56 -12.44 2.04
N LYS A 194 -20.62 -11.65 2.28
CA LYS A 194 -22.04 -12.05 2.14
C LYS A 194 -22.45 -12.41 0.70
N GLU A 195 -21.82 -11.79 -0.30
CA GLU A 195 -22.12 -12.04 -1.73
C GLU A 195 -21.41 -13.30 -2.28
N VAL A 196 -20.72 -14.07 -1.42
CA VAL A 196 -20.09 -15.34 -1.79
C VAL A 196 -21.04 -16.50 -1.48
N THR A 197 -21.11 -17.46 -2.39
CA THR A 197 -21.89 -18.70 -2.23
C THR A 197 -21.02 -19.93 -2.43
N THR A 198 -21.41 -21.05 -1.84
CA THR A 198 -20.68 -22.33 -1.99
C THR A 198 -21.63 -23.46 -2.38
N ARG A 199 -21.28 -24.23 -3.42
CA ARG A 199 -22.08 -25.36 -3.92
C ARG A 199 -21.25 -26.62 -4.11
N ALA A 200 -21.79 -27.75 -3.69
CA ALA A 200 -21.27 -29.06 -4.05
C ALA A 200 -21.70 -29.46 -5.47
N VAL A 201 -20.72 -29.80 -6.32
CA VAL A 201 -20.94 -30.35 -7.68
C VAL A 201 -19.87 -31.40 -7.97
N ASN A 202 -20.27 -32.62 -8.30
CA ASN A 202 -19.38 -33.71 -8.72
C ASN A 202 -18.15 -33.91 -7.79
N GLN A 203 -18.38 -34.02 -6.47
CA GLN A 203 -17.35 -34.18 -5.44
C GLN A 203 -16.38 -32.99 -5.30
N ARG A 204 -16.78 -31.79 -5.75
CA ARG A 204 -16.04 -30.53 -5.60
C ARG A 204 -16.92 -29.44 -4.99
N PHE A 205 -16.30 -28.49 -4.32
CA PHE A 205 -16.92 -27.31 -3.73
C PHE A 205 -16.63 -26.10 -4.60
N LEU A 206 -17.61 -25.64 -5.37
CA LEU A 206 -17.52 -24.39 -6.14
C LEU A 206 -17.78 -23.22 -5.21
N ILE A 207 -16.93 -22.20 -5.25
CA ILE A 207 -17.13 -20.94 -4.56
C ILE A 207 -17.28 -19.85 -5.61
N GLU A 208 -18.45 -19.23 -5.66
CA GLU A 208 -18.84 -18.28 -6.70
C GLU A 208 -19.56 -17.07 -6.07
N GLY A 209 -19.44 -15.91 -6.72
CA GLY A 209 -19.97 -14.64 -6.21
C GLY A 209 -18.89 -13.59 -6.03
N GLU A 210 -19.22 -12.51 -5.33
CA GLU A 210 -18.41 -11.29 -5.34
C GLU A 210 -17.70 -11.01 -4.01
N VAL A 211 -16.44 -10.56 -4.08
CA VAL A 211 -15.63 -10.22 -2.91
C VAL A 211 -15.24 -8.74 -2.94
N PRO A 212 -15.45 -7.95 -1.87
CA PRO A 212 -14.95 -6.58 -1.81
C PRO A 212 -13.41 -6.58 -1.82
N ARG A 213 -12.80 -5.59 -2.47
CA ARG A 213 -11.33 -5.40 -2.45
C ARG A 213 -10.81 -5.27 -1.01
N GLY A 214 -9.56 -5.68 -0.80
CA GLY A 214 -8.87 -5.54 0.49
C GLY A 214 -8.80 -4.08 0.99
N PRO A 215 -8.58 -3.88 2.31
CA PRO A 215 -8.27 -2.56 2.87
C PRO A 215 -6.87 -2.09 2.42
N ASP A 216 -5.93 -3.03 2.30
CA ASP A 216 -4.67 -2.85 1.58
C ASP A 216 -4.95 -2.81 0.06
N ALA A 217 -4.06 -2.18 -0.72
CA ALA A 217 -4.25 -2.05 -2.17
C ALA A 217 -4.24 -3.40 -2.94
N ASP A 218 -3.91 -4.50 -2.28
CA ASP A 218 -3.96 -5.87 -2.78
C ASP A 218 -5.40 -6.26 -3.21
N PRO A 219 -5.64 -6.65 -4.48
CA PRO A 219 -6.95 -7.09 -4.94
C PRO A 219 -7.34 -8.48 -4.41
N ASP A 220 -6.37 -9.35 -4.13
CA ASP A 220 -6.56 -10.79 -3.98
C ASP A 220 -6.74 -11.20 -2.51
N ARG A 221 -6.21 -10.44 -1.55
CA ARG A 221 -6.18 -10.78 -0.11
C ARG A 221 -7.53 -11.31 0.43
N ASN A 222 -8.65 -10.66 0.11
CA ASN A 222 -9.97 -11.09 0.61
C ASN A 222 -10.47 -12.37 -0.08
N ALA A 223 -10.19 -12.55 -1.38
CA ALA A 223 -10.51 -13.78 -2.10
C ALA A 223 -9.67 -14.96 -1.59
N VAL A 224 -8.38 -14.74 -1.31
CA VAL A 224 -7.49 -15.72 -0.66
C VAL A 224 -8.06 -16.17 0.69
N ILE A 225 -8.54 -15.25 1.54
CA ILE A 225 -9.15 -15.62 2.83
C ILE A 225 -10.36 -16.54 2.63
N ALA A 226 -11.26 -16.24 1.69
CA ALA A 226 -12.41 -17.10 1.39
C ALA A 226 -12.00 -18.50 0.87
N ILE A 227 -10.99 -18.55 -0.01
CA ILE A 227 -10.45 -19.80 -0.58
C ILE A 227 -9.77 -20.67 0.49
N GLU A 228 -8.88 -20.10 1.31
CA GLU A 228 -8.20 -20.85 2.38
C GLU A 228 -9.18 -21.31 3.46
N THR A 229 -10.17 -20.49 3.82
CA THR A 229 -11.26 -20.88 4.75
C THR A 229 -11.95 -22.15 4.25
N ALA A 230 -12.34 -22.20 2.98
CA ALA A 230 -12.97 -23.38 2.42
C ALA A 230 -12.05 -24.60 2.33
N LYS A 231 -10.74 -24.42 2.07
CA LYS A 231 -9.77 -25.53 2.08
C LYS A 231 -9.70 -26.20 3.45
N THR A 232 -9.85 -25.47 4.56
CA THR A 232 -9.87 -26.08 5.91
C THR A 232 -10.97 -27.14 6.11
N TYR A 233 -12.03 -27.07 5.31
CA TYR A 233 -13.15 -28.01 5.33
C TYR A 233 -12.96 -29.25 4.44
N VAL A 234 -11.87 -29.32 3.66
CA VAL A 234 -11.69 -30.37 2.64
C VAL A 234 -10.27 -30.95 2.70
N PRO A 235 -10.09 -32.18 3.19
CA PRO A 235 -8.75 -32.74 3.43
C PRO A 235 -8.01 -33.09 2.12
N ASP A 236 -6.67 -32.98 2.15
CA ASP A 236 -5.74 -33.19 1.02
C ASP A 236 -5.64 -34.66 0.54
N VAL A 237 -6.76 -35.25 0.12
CA VAL A 237 -6.89 -36.70 -0.08
C VAL A 237 -7.45 -37.05 -1.45
N PHE A 238 -6.78 -36.60 -2.51
CA PHE A 238 -6.62 -37.39 -3.74
C PHE A 238 -5.29 -37.06 -4.45
N ILE A 239 -4.35 -38.01 -4.36
CA ILE A 239 -3.28 -38.18 -5.34
C ILE A 239 -3.33 -39.64 -5.77
N THR A 240 -3.81 -39.90 -6.98
CA THR A 240 -3.78 -41.25 -7.55
C THR A 240 -2.33 -41.68 -7.82
N THR A 241 -2.06 -42.98 -7.78
CA THR A 241 -0.71 -43.50 -8.08
C THR A 241 -0.26 -43.08 -9.49
N ALA A 242 -1.18 -43.03 -10.46
CA ALA A 242 -0.93 -42.57 -11.83
C ALA A 242 -0.51 -41.08 -11.93
N GLU A 243 -0.93 -40.22 -11.02
CA GLU A 243 -0.44 -38.82 -10.93
C GLU A 243 0.93 -38.75 -10.26
N LYS A 244 1.16 -39.53 -9.19
CA LYS A 244 2.47 -39.62 -8.50
C LYS A 244 3.56 -40.18 -9.44
N GLU A 245 3.19 -41.06 -10.36
CA GLU A 245 4.07 -41.69 -11.36
C GLU A 245 4.14 -40.92 -12.69
N GLY A 246 3.39 -39.81 -12.83
CA GLY A 246 3.43 -38.93 -14.01
C GLY A 246 2.78 -39.50 -15.29
N VAL A 247 2.05 -40.62 -15.17
CA VAL A 247 1.28 -41.25 -16.27
C VAL A 247 0.14 -40.33 -16.74
N ILE A 248 -0.43 -39.56 -15.81
CA ILE A 248 -1.36 -38.47 -16.09
C ILE A 248 -0.69 -37.14 -15.73
N LYS A 249 -0.43 -36.29 -16.73
CA LYS A 249 -0.04 -34.89 -16.47
C LYS A 249 -1.27 -34.10 -16.04
N ARG A 250 -1.23 -33.57 -14.81
CA ARG A 250 -2.18 -32.56 -14.33
C ARG A 250 -2.06 -31.29 -15.20
N PRO A 251 -3.16 -30.56 -15.47
CA PRO A 251 -3.08 -29.14 -15.76
C PRO A 251 -2.37 -28.40 -14.62
N GLU A 252 -1.75 -27.26 -14.92
CA GLU A 252 -1.14 -26.42 -13.88
C GLU A 252 -2.23 -25.94 -12.90
N GLY A 253 -2.00 -26.16 -11.59
CA GLY A 253 -2.96 -25.84 -10.51
C GLY A 253 -3.36 -27.01 -9.60
N GLY A 254 -3.17 -28.26 -10.03
CA GLY A 254 -3.59 -29.43 -9.24
C GLY A 254 -5.11 -29.66 -9.22
N PRO A 255 -5.64 -30.54 -8.36
CA PRO A 255 -7.08 -30.77 -8.25
C PRO A 255 -7.72 -29.72 -7.34
N PRO A 256 -8.53 -28.78 -7.86
CA PRO A 256 -9.40 -27.97 -7.02
C PRO A 256 -10.51 -28.86 -6.45
N VAL A 257 -10.33 -29.30 -5.20
CA VAL A 257 -11.45 -29.81 -4.39
C VAL A 257 -12.33 -28.63 -3.95
N VAL A 258 -11.71 -27.45 -3.76
CA VAL A 258 -12.36 -26.13 -3.79
C VAL A 258 -12.06 -25.45 -5.13
N VAL A 259 -13.09 -25.13 -5.91
CA VAL A 259 -12.99 -24.42 -7.21
C VAL A 259 -13.28 -22.94 -6.99
N ASN A 260 -12.29 -22.09 -7.23
CA ASN A 260 -12.44 -20.64 -7.15
C ASN A 260 -13.11 -20.07 -8.42
N LEU A 261 -14.28 -19.44 -8.26
CA LEU A 261 -15.01 -18.66 -9.27
C LEU A 261 -15.35 -17.25 -8.72
N LEU A 262 -14.58 -16.75 -7.76
CA LEU A 262 -14.80 -15.45 -7.11
C LEU A 262 -14.46 -14.27 -8.03
N ILE A 263 -15.31 -13.24 -7.99
CA ILE A 263 -15.13 -11.98 -8.73
C ILE A 263 -14.77 -10.88 -7.73
N ILE A 264 -13.63 -10.21 -7.93
CA ILE A 264 -13.18 -9.12 -7.07
C ILE A 264 -13.89 -7.83 -7.51
N LYS A 265 -14.64 -7.19 -6.60
CA LYS A 265 -15.31 -5.91 -6.90
C LYS A 265 -14.27 -4.84 -7.21
N PRO A 266 -14.39 -4.10 -8.33
CA PRO A 266 -13.55 -2.93 -8.55
C PRO A 266 -13.74 -1.93 -7.41
N LYS A 267 -12.69 -1.19 -7.05
CA LYS A 267 -12.82 -0.08 -6.10
C LYS A 267 -13.87 0.89 -6.66
N PRO A 268 -14.89 1.32 -5.88
CA PRO A 268 -15.82 2.33 -6.35
C PRO A 268 -15.03 3.55 -6.83
N SER A 269 -15.35 4.04 -8.03
CA SER A 269 -14.69 5.21 -8.58
C SER A 269 -14.83 6.36 -7.59
N ALA A 270 -13.72 7.04 -7.27
CA ALA A 270 -13.78 8.17 -6.36
C ALA A 270 -14.74 9.22 -6.93
N GLU A 271 -15.61 9.77 -6.09
CA GLU A 271 -16.51 10.84 -6.52
C GLU A 271 -15.69 11.97 -7.15
N PRO A 272 -16.14 12.54 -8.30
CA PRO A 272 -15.38 13.56 -8.99
C PRO A 272 -15.13 14.74 -8.04
N ALA A 273 -13.86 15.07 -7.83
CA ALA A 273 -13.45 16.06 -6.85
C ALA A 273 -14.16 17.40 -7.11
N LYS A 274 -14.87 17.90 -6.09
CA LYS A 274 -15.72 19.09 -6.20
C LYS A 274 -14.85 20.28 -6.61
N MET A 275 -15.26 20.98 -7.66
CA MET A 275 -14.58 22.20 -8.11
C MET A 275 -15.23 23.40 -7.41
N VAL A 276 -14.42 24.34 -6.98
CA VAL A 276 -14.83 25.51 -6.21
C VAL A 276 -14.37 26.76 -6.93
N ARG A 277 -15.32 27.56 -7.38
CA ARG A 277 -15.07 28.93 -7.82
C ARG A 277 -15.10 29.83 -6.59
N ILE A 278 -14.14 30.72 -6.45
CA ILE A 278 -14.14 31.74 -5.42
C ILE A 278 -13.98 33.10 -6.09
N VAL A 279 -14.85 34.04 -5.74
CA VAL A 279 -14.79 35.44 -6.18
C VAL A 279 -14.45 36.31 -4.98
N THR A 280 -13.50 37.23 -5.13
CA THR A 280 -13.12 38.17 -4.08
C THR A 280 -13.20 39.61 -4.57
N HIS A 281 -13.71 40.50 -3.70
CA HIS A 281 -13.81 41.93 -3.98
C HIS A 281 -13.20 42.72 -2.83
N TYR A 282 -12.16 43.50 -3.09
CA TYR A 282 -11.59 44.43 -2.13
C TYR A 282 -12.22 45.80 -2.34
N VAL A 283 -12.89 46.32 -1.31
CA VAL A 283 -13.81 47.47 -1.43
C VAL A 283 -13.50 48.51 -0.36
N GLU A 284 -13.39 49.77 -0.78
CA GLU A 284 -13.42 50.93 0.10
C GLU A 284 -14.89 51.33 0.35
N LEU A 285 -15.26 51.48 1.62
CA LEU A 285 -16.58 51.90 2.09
C LEU A 285 -16.51 53.21 2.88
N ASN A 286 -17.50 54.07 2.68
CA ASN A 286 -17.73 55.24 3.52
C ASN A 286 -18.32 54.81 4.87
N LYS A 287 -17.77 55.32 5.98
CA LYS A 287 -18.17 54.98 7.36
C LYS A 287 -19.67 55.08 7.65
N ASN A 288 -20.40 55.98 6.97
CA ASN A 288 -21.83 56.14 7.18
C ASN A 288 -22.67 55.01 6.54
N TYR A 289 -22.19 54.41 5.44
CA TYR A 289 -22.92 53.39 4.69
C TYR A 289 -22.62 51.95 5.15
N ALA A 290 -21.47 51.73 5.81
CA ALA A 290 -21.13 50.44 6.41
C ALA A 290 -22.18 49.94 7.44
N LYS A 291 -23.03 50.83 7.98
CA LYS A 291 -24.18 50.50 8.85
C LYS A 291 -25.42 50.02 8.10
N ASN A 292 -25.54 50.33 6.81
CA ASN A 292 -26.71 50.00 5.98
C ASN A 292 -26.59 48.62 5.31
N PHE A 293 -25.39 48.04 5.31
CA PHE A 293 -25.21 46.61 5.07
C PHE A 293 -25.70 45.85 6.31
N SER A 294 -26.88 45.22 6.20
CA SER A 294 -27.43 44.30 7.21
C SER A 294 -26.61 43.01 7.27
N PHE A 295 -25.46 43.07 7.93
CA PHE A 295 -24.56 41.93 8.15
C PHE A 295 -25.13 40.96 9.20
N ASN A 296 -25.22 39.68 8.84
CA ASN A 296 -25.48 38.62 9.82
C ASN A 296 -24.15 38.20 10.44
N TRP A 297 -23.98 38.47 11.74
CA TRP A 297 -22.79 38.14 12.50
C TRP A 297 -22.96 36.79 13.18
N THR A 298 -22.31 35.75 12.65
CA THR A 298 -22.39 34.40 13.21
C THR A 298 -21.13 34.12 14.04
N PRO A 299 -21.20 34.13 15.39
CA PRO A 299 -20.05 33.79 16.21
C PRO A 299 -19.76 32.30 16.09
N GLY A 300 -18.64 31.95 15.46
CA GLY A 300 -18.17 30.56 15.29
C GLY A 300 -17.68 29.94 16.60
N ILE A 301 -18.59 29.71 17.55
CA ILE A 301 -18.32 28.94 18.76
C ILE A 301 -18.11 27.48 18.34
N ARG A 302 -16.87 26.99 18.49
CA ARG A 302 -16.60 25.55 18.43
C ARG A 302 -17.10 24.92 19.72
N ASP A 303 -18.03 24.00 19.60
CA ASP A 303 -18.31 23.07 20.69
C ASP A 303 -17.09 22.18 20.89
N THR A 304 -16.52 22.23 22.09
CA THR A 304 -15.52 21.28 22.57
C THR A 304 -15.87 20.97 24.01
N SER A 305 -16.56 19.85 24.21
CA SER A 305 -16.81 19.24 25.52
C SER A 305 -15.52 19.20 26.35
N ASN A 306 -15.59 19.71 27.57
CA ASN A 306 -14.51 19.81 28.56
C ASN A 306 -13.32 20.71 28.15
N ILE A 307 -13.42 22.01 28.45
CA ILE A 307 -12.26 22.93 28.50
C ILE A 307 -11.84 23.12 29.96
N GLU A 308 -10.75 22.46 30.38
CA GLU A 308 -10.04 22.82 31.61
C GLU A 308 -8.94 23.86 31.26
N LEU A 309 -9.00 25.05 31.87
CA LEU A 309 -8.21 26.20 31.41
C LEU A 309 -6.78 26.22 31.96
N LYS A 310 -5.81 25.74 31.16
CA LYS A 310 -4.37 26.06 31.33
C LYS A 310 -3.69 26.47 30.02
N GLY A 311 -3.56 27.80 29.81
CA GLY A 311 -2.45 28.37 29.03
C GLY A 311 -2.58 28.53 27.51
N GLY A 312 -3.74 28.26 26.89
CA GLY A 312 -3.93 28.44 25.44
C GLY A 312 -4.40 29.84 25.01
N LYS A 313 -3.86 30.39 23.92
CA LYS A 313 -4.39 31.61 23.29
C LYS A 313 -5.69 31.31 22.51
N LEU A 314 -6.75 32.04 22.80
CA LEU A 314 -7.99 32.05 22.00
C LEU A 314 -7.79 32.83 20.70
N ALA A 315 -8.27 32.28 19.58
CA ALA A 315 -8.24 32.90 18.25
C ALA A 315 -9.67 33.24 17.78
N THR A 316 -10.20 34.37 18.24
CA THR A 316 -11.57 34.83 17.95
C THR A 316 -11.67 35.49 16.58
N THR A 317 -11.80 34.67 15.53
CA THR A 317 -12.07 35.18 14.17
C THR A 317 -13.56 35.50 14.02
N VAL A 318 -13.88 36.79 13.90
CA VAL A 318 -15.26 37.27 13.72
C VAL A 318 -15.59 37.31 12.23
N THR A 319 -16.61 36.55 11.81
CA THR A 319 -17.09 36.51 10.41
C THR A 319 -18.48 37.13 10.32
N ALA A 320 -18.70 37.95 9.29
CA ALA A 320 -20.01 38.44 8.88
C ALA A 320 -20.39 37.85 7.51
N THR A 321 -21.64 37.39 7.35
CA THR A 321 -22.19 36.95 6.06
C THR A 321 -23.22 37.94 5.52
N LEU A 322 -23.39 37.95 4.20
CA LEU A 322 -24.25 38.88 3.47
C LEU A 322 -24.80 38.25 2.17
N ASP A 323 -26.12 38.12 2.09
CA ASP A 323 -26.80 37.71 0.85
C ASP A 323 -26.72 38.80 -0.23
N SER A 324 -26.65 38.41 -1.50
CA SER A 324 -26.77 39.33 -2.64
C SER A 324 -25.84 40.55 -2.56
N LEU A 325 -24.53 40.31 -2.40
CA LEU A 325 -23.51 41.35 -2.38
C LEU A 325 -23.56 42.26 -3.62
N ILE A 326 -23.64 41.69 -4.84
CA ILE A 326 -23.48 42.47 -6.08
C ILE A 326 -24.54 43.58 -6.24
N PRO A 327 -25.86 43.35 -6.08
CA PRO A 327 -26.85 44.43 -6.10
C PRO A 327 -26.60 45.51 -5.02
N LYS A 328 -26.25 45.10 -3.79
CA LYS A 328 -26.00 46.02 -2.66
C LYS A 328 -24.74 46.87 -2.91
N LEU A 329 -23.69 46.28 -3.48
CA LEU A 329 -22.44 46.93 -3.86
C LEU A 329 -22.63 47.88 -5.04
N ASN A 330 -23.42 47.50 -6.06
CA ASN A 330 -23.76 48.37 -7.18
C ASN A 330 -24.59 49.59 -6.76
N ASN A 331 -25.50 49.44 -5.80
CA ASN A 331 -26.20 50.57 -5.20
C ASN A 331 -25.22 51.47 -4.42
N ALA A 332 -24.32 50.88 -3.64
CA ALA A 332 -23.32 51.62 -2.86
C ALA A 332 -22.33 52.40 -3.74
N THR A 333 -21.88 51.85 -4.87
CA THR A 333 -20.97 52.54 -5.80
C THR A 333 -21.67 53.65 -6.57
N THR A 334 -22.89 53.42 -7.07
CA THR A 334 -23.66 54.45 -7.80
C THR A 334 -24.01 55.67 -6.95
N HIS A 335 -24.13 55.52 -5.64
CA HIS A 335 -24.38 56.62 -4.70
C HIS A 335 -23.08 57.18 -4.05
N GLY A 336 -21.89 56.80 -4.53
CA GLY A 336 -20.61 57.31 -4.01
C GLY A 336 -20.28 56.88 -2.57
N HIS A 337 -20.88 55.79 -2.11
CA HIS A 337 -20.72 55.24 -0.76
C HIS A 337 -19.75 54.06 -0.68
N ALA A 338 -19.45 53.43 -1.83
CA ALA A 338 -18.45 52.39 -1.99
C ALA A 338 -17.58 52.64 -3.23
N ARG A 339 -16.36 52.08 -3.24
CA ARG A 339 -15.49 52.00 -4.40
C ARG A 339 -14.81 50.63 -4.42
N VAL A 340 -15.08 49.83 -5.45
CA VAL A 340 -14.35 48.58 -5.66
C VAL A 340 -12.94 48.93 -6.11
N LEU A 341 -11.94 48.30 -5.49
CA LEU A 341 -10.52 48.56 -5.73
C LEU A 341 -9.90 47.40 -6.53
N GLU A 342 -10.16 46.18 -6.09
CA GLU A 342 -9.74 44.95 -6.75
C GLU A 342 -10.91 43.98 -6.83
N SER A 343 -10.95 43.19 -7.90
CA SER A 343 -11.95 42.15 -8.13
C SER A 343 -11.28 40.97 -8.81
N SER A 344 -11.22 39.83 -8.12
CA SER A 344 -10.56 38.62 -8.65
C SER A 344 -11.45 37.40 -8.56
N SER A 345 -11.15 36.38 -9.38
CA SER A 345 -11.76 35.07 -9.25
C SER A 345 -10.75 33.98 -9.55
N LEU A 346 -10.83 32.90 -8.77
CA LEU A 346 -10.00 31.71 -8.90
C LEU A 346 -10.91 30.48 -8.91
N ILE A 347 -10.51 29.43 -9.64
CA ILE A 347 -11.13 28.10 -9.56
C ILE A 347 -10.08 27.15 -9.00
N VAL A 348 -10.47 26.38 -7.99
CA VAL A 348 -9.63 25.42 -7.27
C VAL A 348 -10.39 24.12 -7.04
N GLN A 349 -9.68 23.03 -6.77
CA GLN A 349 -10.29 21.79 -6.32
C GLN A 349 -10.56 21.86 -4.81
N ASP A 350 -11.61 21.19 -4.35
CA ASP A 350 -11.87 21.00 -2.92
C ASP A 350 -10.65 20.39 -2.20
N ASN A 351 -10.29 20.98 -1.06
CA ASN A 351 -9.10 20.72 -0.25
C ASN A 351 -7.73 21.06 -0.88
N GLU A 352 -7.66 21.65 -2.07
CA GLU A 352 -6.39 22.14 -2.65
C GLU A 352 -6.16 23.64 -2.39
N GLU A 353 -4.89 24.06 -2.35
CA GLU A 353 -4.53 25.49 -2.28
C GLU A 353 -4.40 26.09 -3.68
N GLY A 354 -5.17 27.13 -3.97
CA GLY A 354 -4.96 28.00 -5.14
C GLY A 354 -4.22 29.27 -4.77
N THR A 355 -3.42 29.79 -5.70
CA THR A 355 -2.75 31.09 -5.56
C THR A 355 -3.01 31.99 -6.76
N LEU A 356 -3.05 33.30 -6.51
CA LEU A 356 -3.19 34.35 -7.51
C LEU A 356 -2.19 35.46 -7.19
N ASN A 357 -1.22 35.67 -8.07
CA ASN A 357 -0.22 36.73 -7.96
C ASN A 357 -0.36 37.67 -9.17
N ASN A 358 -0.77 38.90 -8.92
CA ASN A 358 -0.88 39.99 -9.90
C ASN A 358 -0.12 41.21 -9.35
N ALA A 359 1.18 41.26 -9.63
CA ALA A 359 2.09 42.29 -9.13
C ALA A 359 3.04 42.79 -10.22
N ILE A 360 3.40 44.06 -10.13
CA ILE A 360 4.47 44.69 -10.91
C ILE A 360 5.73 44.79 -10.04
N GLN A 361 6.90 44.77 -10.67
CA GLN A 361 8.18 44.96 -9.99
C GLN A 361 8.70 46.38 -10.21
N ILE A 362 8.98 47.09 -9.12
CA ILE A 362 9.60 48.41 -9.18
C ILE A 362 11.09 48.26 -8.88
N PRO A 363 11.99 48.60 -9.83
CA PRO A 363 13.42 48.63 -9.56
C PRO A 363 13.75 49.78 -8.60
N ILE A 364 14.53 49.50 -7.57
CA ILE A 364 15.04 50.48 -6.61
C ILE A 364 16.56 50.45 -6.58
N THR A 365 17.18 51.62 -6.46
CA THR A 365 18.62 51.73 -6.25
C THR A 365 18.94 51.51 -4.78
N VAL A 366 19.76 50.51 -4.49
CA VAL A 366 20.30 50.24 -3.14
C VAL A 366 21.82 50.37 -3.16
N PHE A 367 22.39 50.81 -2.04
CA PHE A 367 23.84 50.97 -1.88
C PHE A 367 24.36 49.93 -0.90
N GLN A 368 25.25 49.06 -1.37
CA GLN A 368 25.86 48.00 -0.57
C GLN A 368 27.30 48.38 -0.26
N THR A 369 27.61 48.57 1.02
CA THR A 369 28.97 48.83 1.49
C THR A 369 29.72 47.52 1.66
N SER A 370 30.79 47.31 0.89
CA SER A 370 31.71 46.18 1.04
C SER A 370 33.11 46.66 1.40
N SER A 371 34.03 45.74 1.69
CA SER A 371 35.41 46.05 2.08
C SER A 371 36.23 46.79 1.02
N GLY A 372 35.74 46.87 -0.23
CA GLY A 372 36.32 47.67 -1.31
C GLY A 372 35.63 49.02 -1.57
N GLY A 373 34.56 49.37 -0.84
CA GLY A 373 33.83 50.63 -1.01
C GLY A 373 32.31 50.46 -1.08
N THR A 374 31.61 51.57 -1.37
CA THR A 374 30.15 51.56 -1.59
C THR A 374 29.85 51.24 -3.04
N GLN A 375 29.15 50.14 -3.31
CA GLN A 375 28.70 49.77 -4.65
C GLN A 375 27.18 49.99 -4.80
N GLN A 376 26.77 50.36 -6.01
CA GLN A 376 25.37 50.55 -6.37
C GLN A 376 24.81 49.25 -6.95
N ALA A 377 23.68 48.78 -6.40
CA ALA A 377 22.95 47.62 -6.90
C ALA A 377 21.48 48.00 -7.19
N THR A 378 20.81 47.17 -7.99
CA THR A 378 19.37 47.28 -8.24
C THR A 378 18.66 46.12 -7.55
N GLU A 379 17.67 46.45 -6.72
CA GLU A 379 16.76 45.50 -6.08
C GLU A 379 15.35 45.71 -6.64
N TYR A 380 14.48 44.69 -6.59
CA TYR A 380 13.12 44.78 -7.12
C TYR A 380 12.09 44.61 -6.02
N VAL A 381 11.12 45.53 -5.95
CA VAL A 381 10.01 45.47 -4.99
C VAL A 381 8.73 45.08 -5.72
N ASP A 382 8.18 43.90 -5.40
CA ASP A 382 6.84 43.50 -5.87
C ASP A 382 5.76 44.39 -5.26
N VAL A 383 4.90 44.95 -6.10
CA VAL A 383 3.75 45.79 -5.73
C VAL A 383 2.51 45.32 -6.48
N GLY A 384 1.44 45.00 -5.77
CA GLY A 384 0.17 44.49 -6.32
C GLY A 384 -0.51 43.48 -5.39
N LEU A 385 -1.39 42.66 -5.98
CA LEU A 385 -2.20 41.65 -5.31
C LEU A 385 -1.46 40.30 -5.24
N LEU A 386 -1.34 39.74 -4.04
CA LEU A 386 -0.98 38.34 -3.81
C LEU A 386 -2.09 37.72 -2.94
N MET A 387 -2.64 36.60 -3.38
CA MET A 387 -3.71 35.89 -2.67
C MET A 387 -3.45 34.38 -2.68
N LYS A 388 -3.60 33.74 -1.53
CA LYS A 388 -3.68 32.27 -1.36
C LYS A 388 -5.05 31.93 -0.80
N ILE A 389 -5.64 30.83 -1.27
CA ILE A 389 -6.97 30.42 -0.82
C ILE A 389 -7.15 28.91 -0.90
N LYS A 390 -7.73 28.33 0.15
CA LYS A 390 -8.02 26.89 0.25
C LYS A 390 -9.44 26.67 0.77
N PRO A 391 -10.36 26.15 -0.04
CA PRO A 391 -11.68 25.73 0.42
C PRO A 391 -11.66 24.27 0.88
N THR A 392 -12.53 23.97 1.84
CA THR A 392 -12.91 22.61 2.27
C THR A 392 -14.44 22.55 2.35
N ALA A 393 -15.05 21.73 1.52
CA ALA A 393 -16.49 21.45 1.55
C ALA A 393 -16.86 20.70 2.84
N LEU A 394 -17.95 21.12 3.49
CA LEU A 394 -18.46 20.45 4.68
C LEU A 394 -19.47 19.38 4.27
N GLN A 395 -19.31 18.15 4.77
CA GLN A 395 -19.99 16.96 4.21
C GLN A 395 -21.53 17.00 4.31
N GLU A 396 -22.08 17.75 5.27
CA GLU A 396 -23.51 17.80 5.59
C GLU A 396 -24.19 19.12 5.21
N SER A 397 -23.53 20.01 4.45
CA SER A 397 -24.09 21.32 4.12
C SER A 397 -23.61 21.90 2.78
N SER A 398 -24.29 22.92 2.27
CA SER A 398 -23.78 23.76 1.18
C SER A 398 -22.67 24.72 1.60
N ALA A 399 -22.30 24.76 2.89
CA ALA A 399 -21.28 25.64 3.41
C ALA A 399 -19.87 25.10 3.23
N MET A 400 -18.93 26.02 3.02
CA MET A 400 -17.52 25.74 2.80
C MET A 400 -16.72 26.45 3.86
N ARG A 401 -15.78 25.73 4.49
CA ARG A 401 -14.65 26.39 5.16
C ARG A 401 -13.76 26.99 4.09
N VAL A 402 -13.28 28.22 4.28
CA VAL A 402 -12.30 28.84 3.40
C VAL A 402 -11.19 29.46 4.24
N ASP A 403 -9.97 28.97 4.07
CA ASP A 403 -8.75 29.56 4.61
C ASP A 403 -8.21 30.57 3.57
N VAL A 404 -7.96 31.81 4.00
CA VAL A 404 -7.64 32.94 3.10
C VAL A 404 -6.39 33.68 3.60
N GLU A 405 -5.39 33.83 2.73
CA GLU A 405 -4.36 34.88 2.84
C GLU A 405 -4.52 35.86 1.69
N PHE A 406 -4.72 37.14 1.99
CA PHE A 406 -4.81 38.22 1.01
C PHE A 406 -3.81 39.32 1.36
N GLN A 407 -3.09 39.81 0.36
CA GLN A 407 -2.12 40.88 0.49
C GLN A 407 -2.21 41.82 -0.72
N LEU A 408 -2.49 43.10 -0.48
CA LEU A 408 -2.44 44.14 -1.51
C LEU A 408 -1.37 45.17 -1.12
N LYS A 409 -0.35 45.29 -1.96
CA LYS A 409 0.66 46.35 -1.90
C LYS A 409 0.36 47.42 -2.94
N THR A 410 0.55 48.69 -2.59
CA THR A 410 0.32 49.86 -3.47
C THR A 410 1.40 50.93 -3.28
N VAL A 411 1.77 51.64 -4.34
CA VAL A 411 2.68 52.80 -4.23
C VAL A 411 1.91 54.00 -3.65
N LEU A 412 2.42 54.58 -2.56
CA LEU A 412 1.88 55.80 -1.93
C LEU A 412 2.56 57.08 -2.44
N GLY A 413 3.75 56.95 -3.04
CA GLY A 413 4.55 58.02 -3.59
C GLY A 413 6.01 57.58 -3.73
N PHE A 414 6.88 58.48 -4.20
CA PHE A 414 8.32 58.30 -4.27
C PHE A 414 9.02 59.41 -3.47
N ASN A 415 10.17 59.11 -2.87
CA ASN A 415 11.02 60.14 -2.25
C ASN A 415 11.93 60.82 -3.29
N GLU A 416 12.68 61.84 -2.86
CA GLU A 416 13.63 62.62 -3.67
C GLU A 416 14.74 61.78 -4.34
N ARG A 417 14.92 60.51 -3.93
CA ARG A 417 15.90 59.56 -4.47
C ARG A 417 15.26 58.49 -5.36
N GLY A 418 13.98 58.65 -5.73
CA GLY A 418 13.24 57.69 -6.55
C GLY A 418 12.85 56.39 -5.85
N ILE A 419 12.98 56.30 -4.53
CA ILE A 419 12.60 55.10 -3.77
C ILE A 419 11.08 55.19 -3.46
N PRO A 420 10.28 54.16 -3.81
CA PRO A 420 8.84 54.15 -3.55
C PRO A 420 8.53 53.92 -2.06
N SER A 421 7.52 54.63 -1.55
CA SER A 421 6.84 54.27 -0.31
C SER A 421 5.70 53.30 -0.64
N ILE A 422 5.72 52.10 -0.04
CA ILE A 422 4.73 51.06 -0.29
C ILE A 422 3.76 50.93 0.89
N GLY A 423 2.48 51.16 0.63
CA GLY A 423 1.39 50.83 1.54
C GLY A 423 0.99 49.37 1.35
N GLN A 424 0.83 48.63 2.44
CA GLN A 424 0.49 47.21 2.41
C GLN A 424 -0.71 46.91 3.30
N ASN A 425 -1.74 46.32 2.72
CA ASN A 425 -2.85 45.70 3.42
C ASN A 425 -2.64 44.18 3.41
N LYS A 426 -2.65 43.52 4.57
CA LYS A 426 -2.60 42.04 4.68
C LYS A 426 -3.72 41.53 5.58
N ILE A 427 -4.39 40.47 5.15
CA ILE A 427 -5.52 39.81 5.80
C ILE A 427 -5.25 38.30 5.78
N ASN A 428 -5.12 37.69 6.95
CA ASN A 428 -5.05 36.23 7.11
C ASN A 428 -6.25 35.80 7.96
N THR A 429 -7.09 34.91 7.45
CA THR A 429 -8.32 34.52 8.14
C THR A 429 -8.82 33.13 7.76
N VAL A 430 -9.82 32.67 8.50
CA VAL A 430 -10.58 31.44 8.23
C VAL A 430 -12.05 31.74 8.46
N LEU A 431 -12.89 31.41 7.48
CA LEU A 431 -14.33 31.68 7.48
C LEU A 431 -15.13 30.45 7.04
N ILE A 432 -16.43 30.44 7.33
CA ILE A 432 -17.40 29.44 6.86
C ILE A 432 -18.56 30.20 6.19
N VAL A 433 -18.90 29.84 4.96
CA VAL A 433 -19.87 30.56 4.10
C VAL A 433 -20.63 29.58 3.21
N GLY A 434 -21.92 29.79 2.98
CA GLY A 434 -22.72 29.00 2.03
C GLY A 434 -22.27 29.18 0.57
N SER A 435 -22.33 28.13 -0.22
CA SER A 435 -22.05 28.20 -1.67
C SER A 435 -22.99 29.20 -2.37
N GLY A 436 -22.45 30.33 -2.82
CA GLY A 436 -23.17 31.45 -3.42
C GLY A 436 -23.41 32.66 -2.50
N GLU A 437 -23.11 32.54 -1.20
CA GLU A 437 -23.14 33.62 -0.22
C GLU A 437 -21.80 34.38 -0.17
N SER A 438 -21.79 35.60 0.38
CA SER A 438 -20.56 36.38 0.58
C SER A 438 -20.25 36.56 2.07
N ALA A 439 -19.01 36.26 2.50
CA ALA A 439 -18.48 36.81 3.75
C ALA A 439 -17.86 38.20 3.54
N ALA A 440 -17.89 39.01 4.59
CA ALA A 440 -17.09 40.22 4.73
C ALA A 440 -15.97 40.01 5.78
N ILE A 441 -14.74 40.34 5.40
CA ILE A 441 -13.53 40.12 6.19
C ILE A 441 -12.82 41.45 6.43
N GLY A 442 -12.60 41.79 7.70
CA GLY A 442 -11.64 42.81 8.16
C GLY A 442 -11.91 44.24 7.72
N GLY A 443 -12.33 45.12 8.64
CA GLY A 443 -12.56 46.54 8.38
C GLY A 443 -11.41 47.45 8.83
N LEU A 444 -10.42 47.74 7.97
CA LEU A 444 -9.33 48.66 8.32
C LEU A 444 -9.81 50.12 8.23
N VAL A 445 -9.77 50.85 9.35
CA VAL A 445 -10.09 52.28 9.41
C VAL A 445 -8.82 53.11 9.24
N THR A 446 -8.75 53.91 8.18
CA THR A 446 -7.71 54.94 8.02
C THR A 446 -8.25 56.32 8.43
N ASN A 447 -7.39 57.18 8.98
CA ASN A 447 -7.77 58.50 9.52
C ASN A 447 -6.74 59.56 9.11
N ASN A 448 -6.91 60.13 7.92
CA ASN A 448 -6.05 61.20 7.43
C ASN A 448 -6.67 62.56 7.79
N MET A 449 -6.11 63.22 8.81
CA MET A 449 -6.45 64.59 9.20
C MET A 449 -5.35 65.55 8.70
N LEU A 450 -5.57 66.18 7.55
CA LEU A 450 -4.78 67.35 7.15
C LEU A 450 -5.41 68.62 7.74
N THR A 451 -4.59 69.43 8.41
CA THR A 451 -4.98 70.78 8.86
C THR A 451 -4.06 71.79 8.17
N ASN A 452 -4.53 72.34 7.05
CA ASN A 452 -3.78 73.36 6.32
C ASN A 452 -3.98 74.74 6.98
N TYR A 453 -2.89 75.47 7.16
CA TYR A 453 -2.89 76.86 7.64
C TYR A 453 -2.31 77.76 6.56
N ASN A 454 -3.13 78.64 5.98
CA ASN A 454 -2.60 79.72 5.15
C ASN A 454 -1.85 80.70 6.05
N LYS A 455 -0.54 80.82 5.84
CA LYS A 455 0.30 81.89 6.41
C LYS A 455 0.04 83.18 5.62
N LEU A 456 0.11 84.34 6.27
CA LEU A 456 0.08 85.63 5.57
C LEU A 456 1.32 85.78 4.66
N PRO A 457 1.23 86.52 3.54
CA PRO A 457 2.39 86.86 2.72
C PRO A 457 3.44 87.61 3.54
N GLU A 458 4.72 87.32 3.29
CA GLU A 458 5.82 87.95 4.02
C GLU A 458 5.99 89.40 3.56
N GLY A 459 5.71 90.35 4.47
CA GLY A 459 5.79 91.79 4.21
C GLY A 459 4.66 92.65 4.80
N THR A 460 3.53 92.07 5.21
CA THR A 460 2.40 92.86 5.76
C THR A 460 2.64 93.29 7.21
N THR A 461 3.02 94.54 7.43
CA THR A 461 3.17 95.15 8.77
C THR A 461 1.82 95.27 9.49
N SER A 462 1.74 94.83 10.75
CA SER A 462 0.48 94.79 11.51
C SER A 462 0.14 96.13 12.17
N GLN A 463 -0.62 97.00 11.50
CA GLN A 463 -1.09 98.25 12.12
C GLN A 463 -2.45 98.75 11.60
N ASN A 464 -3.53 98.04 11.94
CA ASN A 464 -4.89 98.57 12.03
C ASN A 464 -5.79 97.58 12.80
N PHE A 465 -6.60 98.07 13.75
CA PHE A 465 -7.18 97.23 14.82
C PHE A 465 -8.69 96.93 14.72
N LEU A 466 -9.39 97.36 13.66
CA LEU A 466 -10.87 97.34 13.65
C LEU A 466 -11.53 96.19 12.86
N PHE A 467 -10.93 95.67 11.78
CA PHE A 467 -11.43 94.49 11.08
C PHE A 467 -10.29 93.63 10.53
N ASN A 468 -10.28 92.34 10.89
CA ASN A 468 -9.32 91.38 10.37
C ASN A 468 -10.00 90.01 10.14
N LEU A 469 -10.70 89.90 9.00
CA LEU A 469 -11.30 88.66 8.52
C LEU A 469 -10.22 87.76 7.86
N TYR A 470 -10.62 86.62 7.30
CA TYR A 470 -9.77 85.68 6.55
C TYR A 470 -8.82 84.80 7.37
N ARG A 471 -9.39 83.96 8.24
CA ARG A 471 -8.78 82.69 8.65
C ARG A 471 -9.66 81.49 8.22
N SER A 472 -9.64 81.16 6.94
CA SER A 472 -10.32 79.98 6.40
C SER A 472 -9.65 78.69 6.90
N LYS A 473 -10.30 77.98 7.84
CA LYS A 473 -9.92 76.59 8.18
C LYS A 473 -10.61 75.63 7.21
N SER A 474 -9.89 75.11 6.22
CA SER A 474 -10.32 73.91 5.49
C SER A 474 -10.04 72.68 6.35
N PHE A 475 -11.09 72.02 6.85
CA PHE A 475 -10.97 70.86 7.74
C PHE A 475 -11.39 69.58 7.01
N GLN A 476 -10.44 68.93 6.34
CA GLN A 476 -10.70 67.72 5.55
C GLN A 476 -10.52 66.47 6.40
N ASN A 477 -11.56 65.64 6.46
CA ASN A 477 -11.72 64.56 7.44
C ASN A 477 -12.13 63.26 6.75
N ASN A 478 -11.25 62.74 5.88
CA ASN A 478 -11.54 61.55 5.09
C ASN A 478 -11.36 60.29 5.95
N LYS A 479 -12.46 59.53 6.11
CA LYS A 479 -12.50 58.28 6.89
C LYS A 479 -13.00 57.13 6.03
N SER A 480 -12.06 56.40 5.46
CA SER A 480 -12.30 55.23 4.62
C SER A 480 -12.18 53.94 5.43
N GLN A 481 -13.03 52.97 5.11
CA GLN A 481 -12.97 51.61 5.65
C GLN A 481 -12.74 50.63 4.51
N PHE A 482 -11.67 49.84 4.57
CA PHE A 482 -11.43 48.79 3.57
C PHE A 482 -11.98 47.46 4.06
N VAL A 483 -12.70 46.73 3.19
CA VAL A 483 -13.30 45.41 3.47
C VAL A 483 -12.97 44.47 2.32
N LEU A 484 -12.58 43.23 2.64
CA LEU A 484 -12.45 42.14 1.67
C LEU A 484 -13.71 41.27 1.72
N PHE A 485 -14.44 41.19 0.60
CA PHE A 485 -15.52 40.22 0.44
C PHE A 485 -15.01 38.94 -0.23
N VAL A 486 -15.51 37.79 0.21
CA VAL A 486 -15.18 36.45 -0.36
C VAL A 486 -16.46 35.66 -0.56
N THR A 487 -16.65 35.15 -1.78
CA THR A 487 -17.85 34.42 -2.22
C THR A 487 -17.43 33.06 -2.82
N PRO A 488 -17.49 31.95 -2.06
CA PRO A 488 -17.25 30.62 -2.58
C PRO A 488 -18.50 30.05 -3.27
N GLU A 489 -18.29 29.20 -4.27
CA GLU A 489 -19.36 28.63 -5.09
C GLU A 489 -18.95 27.25 -5.64
N ILE A 490 -19.73 26.22 -5.35
CA ILE A 490 -19.49 24.86 -5.84
C ILE A 490 -19.97 24.75 -7.28
N ILE A 491 -19.07 24.37 -8.19
CA ILE A 491 -19.33 24.21 -9.63
C ILE A 491 -19.13 22.74 -10.04
N LYS A 492 -19.89 22.24 -11.01
CA LYS A 492 -19.88 20.81 -11.39
C LYS A 492 -18.66 20.43 -12.21
N SER A 493 -18.03 21.40 -12.86
CA SER A 493 -16.81 21.20 -13.64
C SER A 493 -16.03 22.50 -13.82
N ALA A 494 -14.71 22.40 -14.03
CA ALA A 494 -13.89 23.54 -14.44
C ALA A 494 -14.34 24.17 -15.78
N ALA A 495 -14.96 23.37 -16.67
CA ALA A 495 -15.51 23.86 -17.94
C ALA A 495 -16.68 24.84 -17.73
N GLU A 496 -17.68 24.45 -16.92
CA GLU A 496 -18.82 25.29 -16.49
C GLU A 496 -18.32 26.57 -15.81
N GLY A 497 -17.31 26.43 -14.92
CA GLY A 497 -16.64 27.57 -14.30
C GLY A 497 -16.01 28.53 -15.31
N SER A 498 -15.30 28.00 -16.31
CA SER A 498 -14.58 28.79 -17.32
C SER A 498 -15.49 29.54 -18.29
N GLU A 499 -16.60 28.94 -18.73
CA GLU A 499 -17.55 29.60 -19.64
C GLU A 499 -18.28 30.77 -18.98
N GLU A 500 -18.61 30.64 -17.69
CA GLU A 500 -19.18 31.76 -16.97
C GLU A 500 -18.16 32.89 -16.70
N LEU A 501 -16.88 32.55 -16.45
CA LEU A 501 -15.83 33.57 -16.38
C LEU A 501 -15.68 34.29 -17.73
N LYS A 502 -15.62 33.58 -18.86
CA LYS A 502 -15.65 34.17 -20.21
C LYS A 502 -16.87 35.09 -20.40
N ARG A 503 -18.06 34.67 -19.94
CA ARG A 503 -19.28 35.47 -20.00
C ARG A 503 -19.19 36.75 -19.15
N LYS A 504 -18.60 36.69 -17.95
CA LYS A 504 -18.43 37.85 -17.05
C LYS A 504 -17.32 38.82 -17.50
N PHE A 505 -16.26 38.32 -18.14
CA PHE A 505 -15.16 39.14 -18.66
C PHE A 505 -15.39 39.72 -20.07
N ARG A 506 -16.48 39.36 -20.76
CA ARG A 506 -16.90 40.03 -22.00
C ARG A 506 -17.54 41.38 -21.72
N VAL A 507 -16.67 42.36 -21.45
CA VAL A 507 -16.90 43.77 -21.82
C VAL A 507 -17.20 43.83 -23.32
N LYS A 508 -18.00 44.82 -23.76
CA LYS A 508 -18.35 45.05 -25.17
C LYS A 508 -17.12 45.40 -26.01
#